data_AF-A0A924M111-F1
#
_entry.id   AF-A0A924M111-F1
#
_cell.length_a   1.000
_cell.length_b   1.000
_cell.length_c   1.000
_cell.angle_alpha   90.00
_cell.angle_beta   90.00
_cell.angle_gamma   90.00
#
_symmetry.space_group_name_H-M   'P 1'
#
loop_
_entity.id
_entity.type
_entity.pdbx_description
1 polymer ?
#
loop_
_entity_poly.entity_id
_entity_poly.type
_entity_poly.pdbx_seq_one_letter_code
_entity_poly.pdbx_strand_id
1 'polypeptide(L)'
;MSNPEFVGLIQSLEATAEAALGELSPLSRQVRGELGGDFGGPRAWRMVEKSLKMLETLAEKTRGNLDFEESEILGNAIQNLRSRVSEQGRKQGSRGAGGSA
;
A
#
# COMPACT_ATOMS: atom_id res chain seq x y z
N MET A 1 5.24 15.15 -18.97
CA MET A 1 6.52 14.91 -18.28
C MET A 1 6.12 14.83 -16.83
N SER A 2 6.29 13.66 -16.23
CA SER A 2 5.77 13.40 -14.90
C SER A 2 6.41 14.30 -13.87
N ASN A 3 5.62 14.77 -12.91
CA ASN A 3 6.11 15.53 -11.79
C ASN A 3 6.86 14.57 -10.83
N PRO A 4 8.18 14.75 -10.65
CA PRO A 4 8.99 13.85 -9.81
C PRO A 4 8.55 13.86 -8.34
N GLU A 5 8.00 14.97 -7.83
CA GLU A 5 7.49 15.03 -6.46
C GLU A 5 6.22 14.20 -6.30
N PHE A 6 5.34 14.22 -7.32
CA PHE A 6 4.12 13.42 -7.32
C PHE A 6 4.44 11.92 -7.39
N VAL A 7 5.35 11.53 -8.28
CA VAL A 7 5.84 10.15 -8.38
C VAL A 7 6.49 9.71 -7.07
N GLY A 8 7.31 10.56 -6.45
CA GLY A 8 7.92 10.29 -5.15
C GLY A 8 6.90 10.08 -4.04
N LEU A 9 5.81 10.85 -4.02
CA LEU A 9 4.70 10.67 -3.07
C LEU A 9 4.03 9.30 -3.24
N ILE A 10 3.74 8.90 -4.48
CA ILE A 10 3.14 7.59 -4.76
C ILE A 10 4.05 6.46 -4.28
N GLN A 11 5.35 6.53 -4.61
CA GLN A 11 6.35 5.55 -4.20
C GLN A 11 6.50 5.49 -2.68
N SER A 12 6.44 6.63 -1.98
CA SER A 12 6.51 6.66 -0.52
C SER A 12 5.30 6.00 0.14
N LEU A 13 4.10 6.21 -0.40
CA LEU A 13 2.87 5.58 0.10
C LEU A 13 2.89 4.06 -0.15
N GLU A 14 3.33 3.64 -1.34
CA GLU A 14 3.49 2.22 -1.66
C GLU A 14 4.53 1.58 -0.72
N ALA A 15 5.73 2.16 -0.61
CA ALA A 15 6.81 1.64 0.24
C ALA A 15 6.41 1.53 1.71
N THR A 16 5.60 2.46 2.22
CA THR A 16 5.06 2.41 3.60
C THR A 16 4.14 1.20 3.78
N ALA A 17 3.24 0.96 2.83
CA ALA A 17 2.36 -0.19 2.86
C ALA A 17 3.14 -1.50 2.71
N GLU A 18 4.12 -1.57 1.82
CA GLU A 18 5.00 -2.73 1.66
C GLU A 18 5.77 -3.03 2.95
N ALA A 19 6.34 -2.00 3.58
CA ALA A 19 7.07 -2.13 4.83
C ALA A 19 6.16 -2.66 5.95
N ALA A 20 4.93 -2.15 6.06
CA ALA A 20 3.94 -2.61 7.03
C ALA A 20 3.51 -4.07 6.78
N LEU A 21 3.41 -4.50 5.52
CA LEU A 21 3.19 -5.89 5.13
C LEU A 21 4.40 -6.80 5.40
N GLY A 22 5.54 -6.22 5.79
CA GLY A 22 6.77 -6.95 6.05
C GLY A 22 7.56 -7.28 4.77
N GLU A 23 7.18 -6.72 3.62
CA GLU A 23 7.87 -6.95 2.36
C GLU A 23 9.21 -6.20 2.29
N LEU A 24 10.15 -6.77 1.53
CA LEU A 24 11.55 -6.34 1.47
C LEU A 24 11.93 -5.80 0.10
N SER A 25 11.23 -4.75 -0.33
CA SER A 25 11.65 -3.88 -1.45
C SER A 25 12.75 -2.91 -0.99
N PRO A 26 13.66 -2.44 -1.87
CA PRO A 26 14.69 -1.46 -1.51
C PRO A 26 14.12 -0.20 -0.82
N LEU A 27 12.97 0.29 -1.28
CA LEU A 27 12.28 1.45 -0.69
C LEU A 27 11.63 1.12 0.66
N SER A 28 11.00 -0.05 0.78
CA SER A 28 10.33 -0.46 2.02
C SER A 28 11.33 -0.69 3.17
N ARG A 29 12.57 -1.11 2.87
CA ARG A 29 13.64 -1.28 3.87
C ARG A 29 14.01 0.01 4.58
N GLN A 30 13.96 1.16 3.89
CA GLN A 30 14.25 2.46 4.48
C GLN A 30 13.18 2.86 5.49
N VAL A 31 11.91 2.67 5.14
CA VAL A 31 10.75 3.02 5.98
C VAL A 31 10.56 2.03 7.14
N ARG A 32 11.02 0.79 6.99
CA ARG A 32 10.88 -0.30 7.97
C ARG A 32 11.39 0.06 9.37
N GLY A 33 12.50 0.79 9.47
CA GLY A 33 13.08 1.21 10.75
C GLY A 33 12.17 2.16 11.54
N GLU A 34 11.34 2.94 10.86
CA GLU A 34 10.43 3.91 11.45
C GLU A 34 9.16 3.25 12.01
N LEU A 35 8.82 2.04 11.55
CA LEU A 35 7.62 1.31 11.95
C LEU A 35 7.75 0.56 13.28
N GLY A 36 8.91 0.62 13.95
CA GLY A 36 9.08 0.11 15.31
C GLY A 36 8.93 -1.41 15.47
N GLY A 37 9.01 -2.18 14.38
CA GLY A 37 9.05 -3.65 14.43
C GLY A 37 7.71 -4.39 14.38
N ASP A 38 6.57 -3.68 14.38
CA ASP A 38 5.23 -4.30 14.30
C ASP A 38 4.85 -4.52 12.82
N PHE A 39 5.22 -5.68 12.28
CA PHE A 39 4.94 -6.08 10.89
C PHE A 39 3.83 -7.11 10.81
N GLY A 40 2.88 -6.92 9.89
CA GLY A 40 1.76 -7.84 9.70
C GLY A 40 0.75 -7.91 10.86
N GLY A 41 0.93 -7.11 11.92
CA GLY A 41 -0.02 -6.96 13.02
C GLY A 41 -1.19 -6.02 12.68
N PRO A 42 -2.20 -5.90 13.56
CA PRO A 42 -3.37 -5.06 13.33
C PRO A 42 -3.04 -3.57 13.08
N ARG A 43 -1.95 -3.07 13.67
CA ARG A 43 -1.52 -1.68 13.46
C ARG A 43 -0.88 -1.49 12.08
N ALA A 44 0.04 -2.37 11.70
CA ALA A 44 0.59 -2.42 10.35
C ALA A 44 -0.52 -2.48 9.30
N TRP A 45 -1.55 -3.29 9.55
CA TRP A 45 -2.69 -3.38 8.66
C TRP A 45 -3.43 -2.05 8.48
N ARG A 46 -3.74 -1.33 9.56
CA ARG A 46 -4.34 0.01 9.43
C ARG A 46 -3.49 0.97 8.60
N MET A 47 -2.16 0.82 8.64
CA MET A 47 -1.26 1.64 7.81
C MET A 47 -1.37 1.31 6.33
N VAL A 48 -1.47 0.02 5.99
CA VAL A 48 -1.70 -0.43 4.60
C VAL A 48 -3.05 0.09 4.10
N GLU A 49 -4.13 -0.06 4.87
CA GLU A 49 -5.45 0.45 4.50
C GLU A 49 -5.46 1.97 4.33
N LYS A 50 -4.80 2.70 5.24
CA LYS A 50 -4.67 4.16 5.17
C LYS A 50 -3.90 4.59 3.93
N SER A 51 -2.80 3.90 3.60
CA SER A 51 -1.97 4.20 2.42
C SER A 51 -2.75 3.95 1.13
N LEU A 52 -3.47 2.82 1.05
CA LEU A 52 -4.35 2.52 -0.07
C LEU A 52 -5.44 3.61 -0.24
N LYS A 53 -6.12 3.98 0.85
CA LYS A 53 -7.14 5.04 0.82
C LYS A 53 -6.58 6.38 0.35
N MET A 54 -5.35 6.72 0.75
CA MET A 54 -4.68 7.94 0.28
C MET A 54 -4.42 7.90 -1.22
N LEU A 55 -3.92 6.79 -1.76
CA LEU A 55 -3.70 6.63 -3.20
C LEU A 55 -5.02 6.70 -3.99
N GLU A 56 -6.08 6.07 -3.50
CA GLU A 56 -7.42 6.16 -4.10
C GLU A 56 -7.94 7.59 -4.10
N THR A 57 -7.77 8.31 -2.98
CA THR A 57 -8.15 9.73 -2.87
C THR A 57 -7.34 10.58 -3.85
N LEU A 58 -6.04 10.30 -4.02
CA LEU A 58 -5.22 10.98 -5.02
C LEU A 58 -5.79 10.74 -6.42
N ALA A 59 -6.10 9.50 -6.79
CA ALA A 59 -6.65 9.18 -8.10
C ALA A 59 -7.99 9.87 -8.37
N GLU A 60 -8.84 9.99 -7.35
CA GLU A 60 -10.09 10.76 -7.46
C GLU A 60 -9.84 12.25 -7.64
N LYS A 61 -8.90 12.83 -6.88
CA LYS A 61 -8.63 14.27 -6.87
C LYS A 61 -7.81 14.75 -8.06
N THR A 62 -7.00 13.88 -8.66
CA THR A 62 -6.13 14.21 -9.80
C THR A 62 -6.69 13.74 -11.13
N ARG A 63 -7.90 13.16 -11.15
CA ARG A 63 -8.55 12.67 -12.37
C ARG A 63 -8.61 13.74 -13.46
N GLY A 64 -8.04 13.46 -14.62
CA GLY A 64 -7.99 14.37 -15.77
C GLY A 64 -6.89 15.43 -15.70
N ASN A 65 -6.11 15.47 -14.61
CA ASN A 65 -4.98 16.38 -14.42
C ASN A 65 -3.61 15.69 -14.48
N LEU A 66 -3.58 14.35 -14.52
CA LEU A 66 -2.35 13.57 -14.64
C LEU A 66 -1.98 13.35 -16.09
N ASP A 67 -0.67 13.33 -16.36
CA ASP A 67 -0.19 12.77 -17.61
C ASP A 67 -0.30 11.23 -17.62
N PHE A 68 -0.06 10.64 -18.80
CA PHE A 68 -0.22 9.20 -18.99
C PHE A 68 0.66 8.39 -18.03
N GLU A 69 1.91 8.78 -17.87
CA GLU A 69 2.88 8.10 -17.03
C GLU A 69 2.51 8.21 -15.55
N GLU A 70 2.11 9.39 -15.08
CA GLU A 70 1.61 9.59 -13.71
C GLU A 70 0.35 8.77 -13.42
N SER A 71 -0.58 8.73 -14.39
CA SER A 71 -1.81 7.95 -14.29
C SER A 71 -1.52 6.44 -14.23
N GLU A 72 -0.59 5.94 -15.03
CA GLU A 72 -0.16 4.54 -14.98
C GLU A 72 0.54 4.20 -13.66
N ILE A 73 1.47 5.03 -13.20
CA ILE A 73 2.18 4.82 -11.92
C ILE A 73 1.19 4.75 -10.76
N LEU A 74 0.27 5.71 -10.67
CA LEU A 74 -0.76 5.74 -9.63
C LEU A 74 -1.71 4.54 -9.71
N GLY A 75 -2.16 4.20 -10.91
CA GLY A 75 -3.03 3.04 -11.15
C GLY A 75 -2.38 1.71 -10.73
N ASN A 76 -1.11 1.53 -11.11
CA ASN A 76 -0.34 0.34 -10.76
C ASN A 76 -0.15 0.21 -9.24
N ALA A 77 0.21 1.29 -8.55
CA ALA A 77 0.36 1.29 -7.09
C ALA A 77 -0.95 0.91 -6.38
N ILE A 78 -2.09 1.46 -6.82
CA ILE A 78 -3.42 1.12 -6.29
C ILE A 78 -3.74 -0.35 -6.53
N GLN A 79 -3.54 -0.85 -7.75
CA GLN A 79 -3.84 -2.24 -8.12
C GLN A 79 -2.98 -3.23 -7.33
N ASN A 80 -1.69 -2.94 -7.19
CA ASN A 80 -0.75 -3.74 -6.40
C ASN A 80 -1.23 -3.86 -4.95
N LEU A 81 -1.53 -2.73 -4.30
CA LEU A 81 -1.98 -2.73 -2.91
C LEU A 81 -3.34 -3.40 -2.73
N ARG A 82 -4.33 -3.13 -3.60
CA ARG A 82 -5.63 -3.82 -3.56
C ARG A 82 -5.50 -5.34 -3.63
N SER A 83 -4.60 -5.82 -4.49
CA SER A 83 -4.35 -7.26 -4.64
C SER A 83 -3.79 -7.87 -3.36
N ARG A 84 -2.83 -7.20 -2.73
CA ARG A 84 -2.24 -7.63 -1.46
C ARG A 84 -3.22 -7.54 -0.31
N VAL A 85 -4.04 -6.49 -0.27
CA VAL A 85 -5.08 -6.31 0.75
C VAL A 85 -6.10 -7.44 0.67
N SER A 86 -6.55 -7.76 -0.54
CA SER A 86 -7.49 -8.85 -0.79
C SER A 86 -6.90 -10.21 -0.41
N GLU A 87 -5.63 -10.45 -0.74
CA GLU A 87 -4.93 -11.70 -0.41
C GLU A 87 -4.78 -11.89 1.11
N GLN A 88 -4.45 -10.83 1.83
CA GLN A 88 -4.33 -10.87 3.29
C GLN A 88 -5.69 -10.98 3.99
N GLY A 89 -6.75 -10.35 3.44
CA GLY A 89 -8.13 -10.54 3.91
C GLY A 89 -8.59 -12.00 3.83
N ARG A 90 -8.24 -12.70 2.75
CA ARG A 90 -8.49 -14.16 2.63
C ARG A 90 -7.76 -14.97 3.71
N LYS A 91 -6.50 -14.62 4.00
CA LYS A 91 -5.69 -15.31 5.02
C LYS A 91 -6.24 -15.12 6.44
N GLN A 92 -6.82 -13.96 6.76
CA GLN A 92 -7.51 -13.75 8.04
C GLN A 92 -8.85 -14.49 8.13
N GLY A 93 -9.64 -14.51 7.05
CA GLY A 93 -10.91 -15.27 7.01
C GLY A 93 -10.72 -16.77 7.19
N SER A 94 -9.62 -17.34 6.68
CA SER A 94 -9.29 -18.76 6.84
C SER A 94 -8.85 -19.14 8.26
N ARG A 95 -8.24 -18.22 9.03
CA ARG A 95 -7.81 -18.47 10.42
C ARG A 95 -8.97 -18.52 11.43
N GLY A 96 -10.13 -17.94 11.10
CA GLY A 96 -11.31 -17.94 11.97
C GLY A 96 -12.17 -19.21 11.90
N ALA A 97 -11.98 -20.07 10.90
CA ALA A 97 -12.87 -21.21 10.63
C ALA A 97 -12.41 -22.55 11.26
N GLY A 98 -11.29 -22.58 11.99
CA GLY A 98 -10.69 -23.81 12.52
C GLY A 98 -10.86 -24.08 14.02
N GLY A 99 -11.70 -23.30 14.72
CA GLY A 99 -11.79 -23.34 16.18
C GLY A 99 -13.17 -23.77 16.72
N SER A 100 -13.61 -24.97 16.37
CA SER A 100 -14.68 -25.70 17.08
C SER A 100 -14.55 -27.19 16.79
N ALA A 101 -13.88 -27.92 17.69
CA ALA A 101 -13.97 -29.37 17.83
C ALA A 101 -13.99 -29.69 19.33
#